data_AF-A0A151SB25-F1
#
_entry.id   AF-A0A151SB25-F1
#
_cell.length_a   1.000
_cell.length_b   1.000
_cell.length_c   1.000
_cell.angle_alpha   90.00
_cell.angle_beta   90.00
_cell.angle_gamma   90.00
#
_symmetry.space_group_name_H-M   'P 1'
#
loop_
_entity.id
_entity.type
_entity.pdbx_description
1 polymer ?
#
loop_
_entity_poly.entity_id
_entity_poly.type
_entity_poly.pdbx_seq_one_letter_code
_entity_poly.pdbx_strand_id
1 'polypeptide(L)'
;MRAFFSSLEKPSGTCSLAYSGMLPISFGFNVSKIIPSLWVLDSGATDHMNPSSKFFSTYSPCPSNKKIATADETLITVAGIGNIHINPFITLKNVLHVPKLSTNLISVQKLTNDISCNVVFNNNCCVF
;
A
#
# COMPACT_ATOMS: atom_id res chain seq x y z
N MET A 1 0.11 26.44 -1.12
CA MET A 1 -1.29 26.61 -1.54
C MET A 1 -1.31 26.98 -3.02
N ARG A 2 -1.69 26.05 -3.90
CA ARG A 2 -2.24 26.29 -5.25
C ARG A 2 -2.80 24.96 -5.75
N ALA A 3 -4.12 24.83 -5.65
CA ALA A 3 -4.90 23.80 -6.31
C ALA A 3 -4.90 24.10 -7.82
N PHE A 4 -4.88 23.05 -8.64
CA PHE A 4 -5.39 23.12 -10.00
C PHE A 4 -6.21 21.87 -10.30
N PHE A 5 -7.53 22.07 -10.26
CA PHE A 5 -8.50 21.21 -10.92
C PHE A 5 -8.41 21.45 -12.43
N SER A 6 -8.37 20.38 -13.22
CA SER A 6 -8.78 20.44 -14.63
C SER A 6 -9.41 19.12 -15.06
N SER A 7 -10.63 19.26 -15.58
CA SER A 7 -11.55 18.34 -16.26
C SER A 7 -11.07 16.95 -16.68
N LEU A 8 -11.87 15.94 -16.32
CA LEU A 8 -11.92 14.61 -16.93
C LEU A 8 -12.81 14.65 -18.17
N GLU A 9 -12.22 14.63 -19.36
CA GLU A 9 -12.89 14.10 -20.55
C GLU A 9 -12.72 12.57 -20.59
N LYS A 10 -13.79 11.88 -20.99
CA LYS A 10 -13.94 10.42 -20.86
C LYS A 10 -13.68 9.75 -22.21
N PRO A 11 -12.64 8.91 -22.38
CA PRO A 11 -12.58 8.01 -23.52
C PRO A 11 -13.36 6.73 -23.20
N SER A 12 -14.40 6.51 -23.98
CA SER A 12 -15.00 5.19 -24.20
C SER A 12 -14.03 4.39 -25.08
N GLY A 13 -13.36 3.39 -24.50
CA GLY A 13 -12.48 2.50 -25.24
C GLY A 13 -12.31 1.17 -24.53
N THR A 14 -13.00 0.14 -25.00
CA THR A 14 -12.72 -1.27 -24.71
C THR A 14 -11.58 -1.72 -25.61
N CYS A 15 -10.40 -2.05 -25.06
CA CYS A 15 -9.37 -2.74 -25.83
C CYS A 15 -8.59 -3.73 -24.96
N SER A 16 -8.38 -4.91 -25.54
CA SER A 16 -7.90 -6.17 -24.97
C SER A 16 -6.37 -6.36 -24.99
N LEU A 17 -5.95 -7.43 -24.31
CA LEU A 17 -4.59 -7.94 -24.01
C LEU A 17 -3.66 -8.16 -25.21
N ALA A 18 -2.34 -8.10 -24.96
CA ALA A 18 -1.33 -8.88 -25.69
C ALA A 18 -0.12 -9.24 -24.79
N TYR A 19 0.47 -10.41 -25.06
CA TYR A 19 1.37 -11.24 -24.26
C TYR A 19 2.77 -11.33 -24.89
N SER A 20 3.85 -11.44 -24.08
CA SER A 20 4.99 -12.37 -24.33
C SER A 20 6.05 -12.29 -23.21
N GLY A 21 6.39 -13.43 -22.60
CA GLY A 21 7.67 -13.63 -21.88
C GLY A 21 7.57 -13.92 -20.37
N MET A 22 7.68 -15.20 -20.00
CA MET A 22 7.93 -15.79 -18.66
C MET A 22 7.31 -15.10 -17.42
N LEU A 23 6.07 -15.53 -17.10
CA LEU A 23 5.29 -15.28 -15.88
C LEU A 23 5.38 -13.85 -15.28
N PRO A 24 4.71 -12.85 -15.86
CA PRO A 24 4.45 -11.60 -15.17
C PRO A 24 3.16 -11.78 -14.37
N ILE A 25 3.26 -12.07 -13.07
CA ILE A 25 2.09 -11.98 -12.19
C ILE A 25 1.83 -10.48 -11.99
N SER A 26 1.21 -9.83 -12.97
CA SER A 26 0.75 -8.44 -12.83
C SER A 26 -0.52 -8.43 -12.00
N PHE A 27 -0.43 -8.04 -10.73
CA PHE A 27 -1.62 -7.90 -9.89
C PHE A 27 -2.29 -6.55 -10.19
N GLY A 28 -3.25 -6.55 -11.11
CA GLY A 28 -4.15 -5.41 -11.28
C GLY A 28 -5.18 -5.38 -10.14
N PHE A 29 -5.16 -4.33 -9.31
CA PHE A 29 -6.24 -4.09 -8.35
C PHE A 29 -7.48 -3.58 -9.09
N ASN A 30 -8.49 -4.43 -9.26
CA ASN A 30 -9.80 -4.03 -9.75
C ASN A 30 -10.57 -3.36 -8.61
N VAL A 31 -10.87 -2.06 -8.74
CA VAL A 31 -11.57 -1.28 -7.70
C VAL A 31 -13.07 -1.64 -7.72
N SER A 32 -13.43 -2.72 -7.04
CA SER A 32 -14.82 -2.99 -6.67
C SER A 32 -15.12 -2.32 -5.32
N LYS A 33 -16.29 -1.70 -5.22
CA LYS A 33 -16.72 -0.77 -4.15
C LYS A 33 -16.93 -1.39 -2.76
N ILE A 34 -16.40 -2.59 -2.49
CA ILE A 34 -16.57 -3.32 -1.22
C ILE A 34 -15.24 -3.99 -0.82
N ILE A 35 -14.22 -3.22 -0.42
CA ILE A 35 -13.05 -3.78 0.27
C ILE A 35 -12.80 -2.96 1.55
N PRO A 36 -12.87 -3.56 2.76
CA PRO A 36 -12.67 -2.86 4.03
C PRO A 36 -11.24 -2.38 4.32
N SER A 37 -10.34 -2.42 3.34
CA SER A 37 -8.91 -2.16 3.54
C SER A 37 -8.24 -1.74 2.23
N LEU A 38 -8.66 -0.60 1.67
CA LEU A 38 -7.90 0.03 0.59
C LEU A 38 -6.49 0.34 1.12
N TRP A 39 -5.48 -0.22 0.46
CA TRP A 39 -4.07 0.08 0.71
C TRP A 39 -3.62 1.18 -0.24
N VAL A 40 -3.02 2.22 0.31
CA VAL A 40 -2.38 3.26 -0.48
C VAL A 40 -0.91 2.90 -0.64
N LEU A 41 -0.49 2.78 -1.90
CA LEU A 41 0.92 2.62 -2.23
C LEU A 41 1.58 4.00 -2.12
N ASP A 42 2.56 4.12 -1.22
CA ASP A 42 3.14 5.40 -0.82
C ASP A 42 4.66 5.33 -0.95
N SER A 43 5.22 6.14 -1.86
CA SER A 43 6.66 6.27 -2.03
C SER A 43 7.33 7.12 -0.94
N GLY A 44 6.55 7.92 -0.19
CA GLY A 44 7.02 8.70 0.94
C GLY A 44 7.03 7.92 2.27
N ALA A 45 6.35 6.76 2.32
CA ALA A 45 6.35 5.91 3.50
C ALA A 45 7.62 5.04 3.58
N THR A 46 8.25 5.01 4.75
CA THR A 46 9.41 4.13 5.02
C THR A 46 9.02 2.70 5.36
N ASP A 47 7.86 2.52 6.01
CA ASP A 47 7.37 1.23 6.47
C ASP A 47 5.93 0.97 5.98
N HIS A 48 5.55 -0.30 5.88
CA HIS A 48 4.14 -0.67 5.78
C HIS A 48 3.44 -0.32 7.10
N MET A 49 2.27 0.31 7.04
CA MET A 49 1.54 0.73 8.25
C MET A 49 0.05 0.41 8.13
N ASN A 50 -0.55 -0.03 9.23
CA ASN A 50 -1.98 -0.31 9.31
C ASN A 50 -2.56 0.29 10.61
N PRO A 51 -3.72 0.98 10.58
CA PRO A 51 -4.35 1.51 11.78
C PRO A 51 -5.10 0.47 12.62
N SER A 52 -5.30 -0.74 12.11
CA SER A 52 -6.09 -1.79 12.76
C SER A 52 -5.26 -3.04 12.98
N SER A 53 -5.27 -3.57 14.20
CA SER A 53 -4.65 -4.87 14.52
C SER A 53 -5.38 -6.07 13.91
N LYS A 54 -6.60 -5.90 13.37
CA LYS A 54 -7.48 -7.00 12.95
C LYS A 54 -6.96 -7.81 11.76
N PHE A 55 -6.07 -7.25 10.95
CA PHE A 55 -5.61 -7.85 9.69
C PHE A 55 -4.24 -8.53 9.82
N PHE A 56 -3.65 -8.52 11.01
CA PHE A 56 -2.35 -9.10 11.28
C PHE A 56 -2.43 -10.61 11.42
N SER A 57 -1.64 -11.35 10.64
CA SER A 57 -1.50 -12.81 10.77
C SER A 57 -0.48 -13.20 11.84
N THR A 58 0.49 -12.32 12.10
CA THR A 58 1.34 -12.36 13.28
C THR A 58 1.26 -11.01 13.98
N TYR A 59 1.33 -10.97 15.30
CA TYR A 59 1.28 -9.71 16.03
C TYR A 59 2.08 -9.77 17.31
N SER A 60 3.00 -8.82 17.45
CA SER A 60 3.76 -8.57 18.66
C SER A 60 3.50 -7.13 19.10
N PRO A 61 2.95 -6.90 20.32
CA PRO A 61 2.90 -5.56 20.90
C PRO A 61 4.28 -4.92 20.91
N CYS A 62 4.37 -3.62 20.62
CA CYS A 62 5.66 -2.94 20.62
C CYS A 62 6.06 -2.66 22.08
N PRO A 63 7.16 -3.22 22.60
CA PRO A 63 7.57 -3.02 24.00
C PRO A 63 8.21 -1.65 24.24
N SER A 64 8.53 -0.90 23.18
CA SER A 64 9.17 0.42 23.26
C SER A 64 8.21 1.55 22.91
N ASN A 65 8.55 2.77 23.32
CA ASN A 65 7.93 4.03 22.92
C ASN A 65 8.28 4.40 21.46
N LYS A 66 8.37 3.41 20.56
CA LYS A 66 8.65 3.62 19.14
C LYS A 66 7.59 4.55 18.55
N LYS A 67 8.05 5.58 17.84
CA LYS A 67 7.18 6.53 17.13
C LYS A 67 7.56 6.58 15.66
N ILE A 68 6.59 6.92 14.84
CA ILE A 68 6.80 7.33 13.45
C ILE A 68 6.61 8.84 13.36
N ALA A 69 7.33 9.48 12.44
CA ALA A 69 7.10 10.85 12.05
C ALA A 69 6.22 10.84 10.80
N THR A 70 5.18 11.66 10.80
CA THR A 70 4.31 11.90 9.65
C THR A 70 4.81 13.09 8.83
N ALA A 71 4.19 13.32 7.66
CA ALA A 71 4.52 14.43 6.78
C ALA A 71 4.24 15.83 7.39
N ASP A 72 3.37 15.92 8.40
CA ASP A 72 3.10 17.13 9.18
C ASP A 72 3.98 17.25 10.44
N GLU A 73 5.07 16.47 10.50
CA GLU A 73 6.04 16.43 11.60
C GLU A 73 5.47 15.95 12.94
N THR A 74 4.23 15.43 12.96
CA THR A 74 3.66 14.85 14.17
C THR A 74 4.27 13.48 14.47
N LEU A 75 4.42 13.17 15.77
CA LEU A 75 4.96 11.90 16.21
C LEU A 75 3.84 10.99 16.72
N ILE A 76 3.69 9.84 16.06
CA ILE A 76 2.64 8.87 16.38
C ILE A 76 3.25 7.59 16.94
N THR A 77 2.73 7.11 18.08
CA THR A 77 3.17 5.87 18.71
C THR A 77 2.78 4.64 17.89
N VAL A 78 3.73 3.71 17.77
CA VAL A 78 3.51 2.37 17.20
C VAL A 78 2.99 1.46 18.31
N ALA A 79 1.84 0.84 18.10
CA ALA A 79 1.22 -0.06 19.09
C ALA A 79 1.72 -1.51 18.98
N GLY A 80 2.17 -1.92 17.79
CA GLY A 80 2.62 -3.28 17.54
C GLY A 80 3.26 -3.43 16.17
N ILE A 81 3.82 -4.60 15.94
CA ILE A 81 4.46 -4.99 14.68
C ILE A 81 4.03 -6.41 14.34
N GLY A 82 3.86 -6.69 13.05
CA GLY A 82 3.57 -8.03 12.59
C GLY A 82 3.42 -8.13 11.08
N ASN A 83 2.89 -9.24 10.59
CA ASN A 83 2.75 -9.47 9.15
C ASN A 83 1.28 -9.40 8.73
N ILE A 84 1.04 -8.99 7.48
CA ILE A 84 -0.30 -8.95 6.89
C ILE A 84 -0.29 -9.64 5.53
N HIS A 85 -1.25 -10.54 5.30
CA HIS A 85 -1.49 -11.12 3.99
C HIS A 85 -2.42 -10.21 3.19
N ILE A 86 -1.94 -9.70 2.05
CA ILE A 86 -2.75 -8.88 1.12
C ILE A 86 -3.53 -9.79 0.19
N ASN A 87 -2.87 -10.84 -0.29
CA ASN A 87 -3.44 -11.92 -1.08
C ASN A 87 -2.59 -13.20 -0.87
N PRO A 88 -2.93 -14.34 -1.47
CA PRO A 88 -2.18 -15.59 -1.30
C PRO A 88 -0.70 -15.53 -1.70
N PHE A 89 -0.30 -14.55 -2.53
CA PHE A 89 1.05 -14.41 -3.07
C PHE A 89 1.85 -13.31 -2.37
N ILE A 90 1.18 -12.31 -1.78
CA ILE A 90 1.81 -11.12 -1.21
C ILE A 90 1.56 -11.06 0.29
N THR A 91 2.66 -11.15 1.04
CA THR A 91 2.69 -10.91 2.48
C THR A 91 3.57 -9.71 2.78
N LEU A 92 2.98 -8.68 3.38
CA LEU A 92 3.73 -7.55 3.90
C LEU A 92 4.37 -7.97 5.23
N LYS A 93 5.69 -7.86 5.30
CA LYS A 93 6.46 -8.22 6.49
C LYS A 93 6.70 -6.99 7.36
N ASN A 94 6.73 -7.19 8.67
CA ASN A 94 7.08 -6.14 9.64
C ASN A 94 6.25 -4.85 9.45
N VAL A 95 4.94 -5.01 9.26
CA VAL A 95 3.95 -3.93 9.21
C VAL A 95 3.82 -3.32 10.59
N LEU A 96 3.82 -1.98 10.67
CA LEU A 96 3.60 -1.25 11.90
C LEU A 96 2.10 -1.07 12.14
N HIS A 97 1.62 -1.44 13.33
CA HIS A 97 0.29 -1.09 13.79
C HIS A 97 0.33 0.31 14.40
N VAL A 98 -0.34 1.27 13.75
CA VAL A 98 -0.31 2.70 14.12
C VAL A 98 -1.76 3.21 14.25
N PRO A 99 -2.41 3.05 15.42
CA PRO A 99 -3.85 3.25 15.58
C PRO A 99 -4.39 4.63 15.21
N LYS A 100 -3.54 5.66 15.22
CA LYS A 100 -3.93 7.04 14.89
C LYS A 100 -3.88 7.36 13.39
N LEU A 101 -3.41 6.44 12.54
CA LEU A 101 -3.49 6.63 11.08
C LEU A 101 -4.95 6.46 10.61
N SER A 102 -5.29 7.14 9.52
CA SER A 102 -6.59 6.99 8.85
C SER A 102 -6.59 5.95 7.73
N THR A 103 -5.40 5.55 7.27
CA THR A 103 -5.21 4.82 6.00
C THR A 103 -4.18 3.71 6.15
N ASN A 104 -4.36 2.60 5.45
CA ASN A 104 -3.35 1.55 5.34
C ASN A 104 -2.31 1.95 4.29
N LEU A 105 -1.03 1.90 4.64
CA LEU A 105 0.07 2.36 3.78
C LEU A 105 0.98 1.19 3.42
N ILE A 106 1.26 1.04 2.12
CA ILE A 106 2.33 0.18 1.62
C ILE A 106 3.49 1.09 1.21
N SER A 107 4.59 1.06 1.96
CA SER A 107 5.85 1.62 1.49
C SER A 107 6.27 0.96 0.17
N VAL A 108 6.41 1.77 -0.89
CA VAL A 108 6.92 1.30 -2.20
C VAL A 108 8.30 0.70 -2.04
N GLN A 109 9.21 1.42 -1.38
CA GLN A 109 10.60 1.01 -1.21
C GLN A 109 10.69 -0.33 -0.47
N LYS A 110 9.93 -0.48 0.63
CA LYS A 110 9.93 -1.71 1.39
C LYS A 110 9.32 -2.87 0.59
N LEU A 111 8.22 -2.61 -0.13
CA LEU A 111 7.58 -3.61 -0.98
C LEU A 111 8.56 -4.14 -2.04
N THR A 112 9.15 -3.25 -2.84
CA THR A 112 10.07 -3.65 -3.92
C THR A 112 11.27 -4.43 -3.39
N ASN A 113 11.74 -4.10 -2.19
CA ASN A 113 12.84 -4.81 -1.53
C ASN A 113 12.40 -6.18 -0.97
N ASP A 114 11.23 -6.27 -0.35
CA ASP A 114 10.74 -7.48 0.33
C ASP A 114 10.34 -8.59 -0.65
N ILE A 115 9.82 -8.22 -1.84
CA ILE A 115 9.34 -9.18 -2.86
C ILE A 115 10.10 -9.09 -4.19
N SER A 116 11.19 -8.32 -4.26
CA SER A 116 12.03 -8.17 -5.46
C SER A 116 11.23 -7.82 -6.72
N CYS A 117 10.30 -6.87 -6.60
CA CYS A 117 9.43 -6.43 -7.70
C CYS A 117 9.72 -4.99 -8.14
N ASN A 118 9.12 -4.59 -9.27
CA ASN A 118 9.12 -3.22 -9.75
C ASN A 118 7.70 -2.66 -9.63
N VAL A 119 7.58 -1.42 -9.15
CA VAL A 119 6.32 -0.66 -9.23
C VAL A 119 6.36 0.24 -10.45
N VAL A 120 5.37 0.12 -11.33
CA VAL A 120 5.21 0.95 -12.53
C VAL A 120 3.91 1.74 -12.44
N PHE A 121 4.03 3.06 -12.56
CA PHE A 121 2.89 3.98 -12.63
C PHE A 121 2.64 4.39 -14.09
N ASN A 122 1.38 4.31 -14.51
CA ASN A 122 0.93 4.89 -15.77
C ASN A 122 -0.39 5.67 -15.54
N ASN A 123 -0.91 6.30 -16.59
CA ASN A 123 -2.10 7.15 -16.49
C ASN A 123 -3.37 6.39 -16.04
N ASN A 124 -3.39 5.06 -16.16
CA ASN A 124 -4.57 4.23 -15.95
C ASN A 124 -4.48 3.38 -14.68
N CYS A 125 -3.28 2.96 -14.30
CA CYS A 125 -3.06 2.06 -13.17
C CYS A 125 -1.65 2.14 -12.59
N CYS A 126 -1.53 1.53 -11.41
CA CYS A 126 -0.28 1.17 -10.78
C CYS A 126 -0.17 -0.35 -10.79
N VAL A 127 0.97 -0.89 -11.24
CA VAL A 127 1.23 -2.34 -11.30
C VAL A 127 2.52 -2.67 -10.57
N PHE A 128 2.54 -3.80 -9.85
CA PHE A 128 3.68 -4.31 -9.10
C PHE A 128 3.58 -5.81 -8.83
#